data_AF-A0AAU9XC68-F1
#
_entry.id   AF-A0AAU9XC68-F1
#
_cell.length_a   1.000
_cell.length_b   1.000
_cell.length_c   1.000
_cell.angle_alpha   90.00
_cell.angle_beta   90.00
_cell.angle_gamma   90.00
#
_symmetry.space_group_name_H-M   'P 1'
#
loop_
_entity.id
_entity.type
_entity.pdbx_description
1 polymer ?
#
loop_
_entity_poly.entity_id
_entity_poly.type
_entity_poly.pdbx_seq_one_letter_code
_entity_poly.pdbx_strand_id
1 'polypeptide(L)'
;MDWAMKFLPIGYRETQRDCYIHLFDKCTQNWFAVASILESTVLAFKASYSNLSEVFLRPDNAGCYHNAYLILSLPILGERVGIRIFRYDFSNPQTGGDVCDRRKATLKSHMRRFI
;
A
#
# COMPACT_ATOMS: atom_id res chain seq x y z
N MET A 1 -5.01 -2.89 -13.91
CA MET A 1 -5.73 -2.46 -12.67
C MET A 1 -4.74 -1.72 -11.79
N ASP A 2 -5.10 -0.57 -11.23
CA ASP A 2 -4.13 0.35 -10.59
C ASP A 2 -4.30 0.42 -9.07
N TRP A 3 -3.24 0.03 -8.34
CA TRP A 3 -3.19 -0.07 -6.88
C TRP A 3 -2.28 1.02 -6.28
N ALA A 4 -2.68 1.58 -5.13
CA ALA A 4 -1.88 2.54 -4.38
C ALA A 4 -2.17 2.38 -2.88
N MET A 5 -1.12 2.26 -2.05
CA MET A 5 -1.25 2.15 -0.60
C MET A 5 -0.32 3.16 0.09
N LYS A 6 -0.78 3.68 1.22
CA LYS A 6 -0.09 4.70 2.01
C LYS A 6 0.67 4.03 3.17
N PHE A 7 1.96 4.32 3.28
CA PHE A 7 2.79 3.95 4.42
C PHE A 7 2.99 5.18 5.30
N LEU A 8 2.66 5.07 6.59
CA LEU A 8 2.79 6.18 7.54
C LEU A 8 3.93 5.88 8.53
N PRO A 9 4.99 6.71 8.58
CA PRO A 9 6.02 6.60 9.63
C PRO A 9 5.50 7.15 10.98
N ILE A 10 6.17 6.75 12.07
CA ILE A 10 5.87 7.13 13.47
C ILE A 10 6.01 8.64 13.78
N GLY A 11 6.50 9.45 12.84
CA GLY A 11 6.53 10.92 12.96
C GLY A 11 5.80 11.56 11.79
N TYR A 12 4.59 12.07 12.02
CA TYR A 12 3.82 12.78 11.00
C TYR A 12 4.53 14.11 10.64
N ARG A 13 5.25 14.12 9.52
CA ARG A 13 5.56 15.32 8.75
C ARG A 13 4.92 15.17 7.38
N GLU A 14 4.08 16.12 6.98
CA GLU A 14 3.36 16.13 5.70
C GLU A 14 4.25 16.13 4.45
N THR A 15 5.57 16.24 4.64
CA THR A 15 6.57 16.53 3.59
C THR A 15 7.27 15.31 3.01
N GLN A 16 7.12 14.09 3.56
CA GLN A 16 7.79 12.90 3.03
C GLN A 16 6.74 11.86 2.58
N ARG A 17 6.40 11.90 1.29
CA ARG A 17 5.39 11.02 0.67
C ARG A 17 6.03 10.29 -0.49
N ASP A 18 6.67 9.16 -0.23
CA ASP A 18 6.99 8.21 -1.29
C ASP A 18 5.70 7.50 -1.72
N CYS A 19 5.51 7.31 -3.02
CA CYS A 19 4.41 6.52 -3.52
C CYS A 19 4.95 5.42 -4.41
N TYR A 20 4.69 4.20 -3.98
CA TYR A 20 4.99 2.99 -4.73
C TYR A 20 3.74 2.61 -5.52
N ILE A 21 3.89 2.51 -6.83
CA ILE A 21 2.77 2.27 -7.75
C ILE A 21 3.11 1.03 -8.56
N HIS A 22 2.21 0.06 -8.47
CA HIS A 22 2.31 -1.20 -9.19
C HIS A 22 1.37 -1.17 -10.38
N LEU A 23 1.93 -1.39 -11.58
CA LEU A 23 1.20 -1.42 -12.84
C LEU A 23 1.06 -2.85 -13.30
N PHE A 24 -0.19 -3.26 -13.53
CA PHE A 24 -0.51 -4.59 -14.02
C PHE A 24 -1.44 -4.48 -15.23
N ASP A 25 -1.09 -5.19 -16.30
CA ASP A 25 -1.96 -5.36 -17.48
C ASP A 25 -3.27 -6.06 -17.06
N LYS A 26 -3.15 -7.19 -16.35
CA LYS A 26 -4.26 -7.90 -15.70
C LYS A 26 -3.90 -8.26 -14.27
N CYS A 27 -4.83 -8.04 -13.34
CA CYS A 27 -4.68 -8.42 -11.93
C CYS A 27 -6.05 -8.71 -11.33
N THR A 28 -6.14 -9.80 -10.57
CA THR A 28 -7.35 -10.21 -9.84
C THR A 28 -7.42 -9.49 -8.50
N GLN A 29 -8.60 -8.98 -8.12
CA GLN A 29 -8.85 -8.35 -6.81
C GLN A 29 -9.03 -9.37 -5.68
N ASN A 30 -8.17 -10.38 -5.61
CA ASN A 30 -8.21 -11.37 -4.54
C ASN A 30 -7.21 -11.01 -3.42
N TRP A 31 -7.38 -11.66 -2.27
CA TRP A 31 -6.56 -11.42 -1.09
C TRP A 31 -5.06 -11.72 -1.35
N PHE A 32 -4.78 -12.72 -2.19
CA PHE A 32 -3.41 -13.12 -2.49
C PHE A 32 -2.66 -12.05 -3.27
N ALA A 33 -3.28 -11.50 -4.32
CA ALA A 33 -2.70 -10.39 -5.07
C ALA A 33 -2.46 -9.18 -4.16
N VAL A 34 -3.41 -8.86 -3.27
CA VAL A 34 -3.24 -7.77 -2.29
C VAL A 34 -2.07 -8.03 -1.35
N ALA A 35 -1.92 -9.26 -0.83
CA ALA A 35 -0.81 -9.65 0.02
C ALA A 35 0.54 -9.55 -0.71
N SER A 36 0.63 -10.01 -1.96
CA SER A 36 1.87 -9.94 -2.75
C SER A 36 2.27 -8.49 -3.04
N ILE A 37 1.30 -7.63 -3.39
CA ILE A 37 1.57 -6.22 -3.63
C ILE A 37 2.00 -5.53 -2.33
N LEU A 38 1.35 -5.84 -1.21
CA LEU A 38 1.73 -5.33 0.10
C LEU A 38 3.16 -5.74 0.46
N GLU A 39 3.52 -7.01 0.31
CA GLU A 39 4.88 -7.52 0.58
C GLU A 39 5.93 -6.79 -0.24
N SER A 40 5.72 -6.72 -1.56
CA SER A 40 6.62 -6.02 -2.47
C SER A 40 6.80 -4.56 -2.08
N THR A 41 5.71 -3.92 -1.64
CA THR A 41 5.75 -2.51 -1.26
C THR A 41 6.45 -2.27 0.07
N VAL A 42 6.22 -3.11 1.09
CA VAL A 42 6.93 -3.04 2.37
C VAL A 42 8.42 -3.32 2.17
N LEU A 43 8.77 -4.24 1.26
CA LEU A 43 10.15 -4.52 0.89
C LEU A 43 10.84 -3.31 0.25
N ALA A 44 10.21 -2.69 -0.74
CA ALA A 44 10.71 -1.48 -1.37
C ALA A 44 10.83 -0.31 -0.38
N PHE A 45 9.86 -0.19 0.52
CA PHE A 45 9.87 0.80 1.59
C PHE A 45 11.03 0.58 2.57
N LYS A 46 11.28 -0.67 2.97
CA LYS A 46 12.44 -1.03 3.82
C LYS A 46 13.76 -0.70 3.14
N ALA A 47 13.88 -0.98 1.84
CA ALA A 47 15.10 -0.68 1.10
C ALA A 47 15.41 0.82 1.09
N SER A 48 14.38 1.67 1.00
CA SER A 48 14.51 3.13 1.10
C SER A 48 14.83 3.62 2.52
N TYR A 49 14.45 2.85 3.56
CA TYR A 49 14.59 3.23 4.96
C TYR A 49 15.08 2.04 5.80
N SER A 50 16.39 1.79 5.77
CA SER A 50 17.03 0.60 6.36
C SER A 50 16.85 0.44 7.87
N ASN A 51 16.58 1.53 8.59
CA ASN A 51 16.43 1.54 10.06
C ASN A 51 14.99 1.31 10.53
N LEU A 52 14.05 0.97 9.63
CA LEU A 52 12.67 0.70 10.00
C LEU A 52 12.51 -0.67 10.65
N SER A 53 11.92 -0.68 11.84
CA SER A 53 11.55 -1.89 12.58
C SER A 53 10.05 -2.19 12.50
N GLU A 54 9.22 -1.17 12.29
CA GLU A 54 7.76 -1.26 12.37
C GLU A 54 7.07 -0.45 11.29
N VAL A 55 5.88 -0.90 10.88
CA VAL A 55 5.03 -0.20 9.92
C VAL A 55 3.56 -0.25 10.33
N PHE A 56 2.87 0.86 10.06
CA PHE A 56 1.43 0.99 10.20
C PHE A 56 0.82 1.01 8.80
N LEU A 57 -0.11 0.09 8.55
CA LEU A 57 -0.79 -0.04 7.28
C LEU A 57 -2.18 0.57 7.39
N ARG A 58 -2.53 1.40 6.40
CA ARG A 58 -3.86 1.97 6.26
C ARG A 58 -4.34 1.90 4.82
N PRO A 59 -5.00 0.80 4.40
CA PRO A 59 -5.60 0.71 3.08
C PRO A 59 -6.84 1.61 2.97
N ASP A 60 -7.36 1.75 1.75
CA ASP A 60 -8.71 2.24 1.54
C ASP A 60 -9.75 1.19 2.00
N ASN A 61 -11.03 1.57 2.00
CA ASN A 61 -12.09 0.70 2.53
C ASN A 61 -12.66 -0.30 1.50
N ALA A 62 -11.98 -0.55 0.38
CA ALA A 62 -12.47 -1.50 -0.64
C ALA A 62 -12.46 -2.95 -0.14
N GLY A 63 -13.43 -3.74 -0.60
CA GLY A 63 -13.63 -5.13 -0.17
C GLY A 63 -12.42 -6.04 -0.36
N CYS A 64 -11.52 -5.76 -1.31
CA CYS A 64 -10.31 -6.57 -1.52
C CYS A 64 -9.30 -6.48 -0.35
N TYR A 65 -9.39 -5.45 0.50
CA TYR A 65 -8.58 -5.30 1.71
C TYR A 65 -9.23 -5.97 2.94
N HIS A 66 -10.50 -6.37 2.82
CA HIS A 66 -11.30 -7.00 3.88
C HIS A 66 -11.30 -8.52 3.69
N ASN A 67 -10.20 -9.16 4.07
CA ASN A 67 -10.09 -10.61 4.01
C ASN A 67 -9.35 -11.16 5.23
N ALA A 68 -9.93 -12.18 5.88
CA ALA A 68 -9.34 -12.80 7.06
C ALA A 68 -7.96 -13.43 6.76
N TYR A 69 -7.80 -14.10 5.63
CA TYR A 69 -6.50 -14.68 5.22
C TYR A 69 -5.44 -13.60 5.01
N LEU A 70 -5.82 -12.45 4.43
CA LEU A 70 -4.92 -11.31 4.31
C LEU A 70 -4.45 -10.84 5.69
N ILE A 71 -5.38 -10.55 6.60
CA ILE A 71 -5.07 -10.04 7.95
C ILE A 71 -4.20 -11.03 8.74
N LEU A 72 -4.54 -12.32 8.69
CA LEU A 72 -3.78 -13.37 9.38
C LEU A 72 -2.38 -13.60 8.76
N SER A 73 -2.18 -13.26 7.48
CA SER A 73 -0.88 -13.38 6.82
C SER A 73 0.09 -12.22 7.10
N LEU A 74 -0.39 -11.10 7.64
CA LEU A 74 0.43 -9.89 7.85
C LEU A 74 1.67 -10.13 8.73
N PRO A 75 1.61 -10.88 9.85
CA PRO A 75 2.79 -11.14 10.67
C PRO A 75 3.89 -11.89 9.90
N ILE A 76 3.51 -12.91 9.13
CA ILE A 76 4.44 -13.73 8.32
C ILE A 76 5.05 -12.89 7.20
N LEU A 77 4.24 -12.07 6.53
CA LEU A 77 4.70 -11.14 5.51
C LEU A 77 5.72 -10.15 6.09
N GLY A 78 5.42 -9.59 7.26
CA GLY A 78 6.32 -8.70 7.99
C GLY A 78 7.65 -9.38 8.34
N GLU A 79 7.60 -10.61 8.85
CA GLU A 79 8.79 -11.41 9.19
C GLU A 79 9.69 -11.66 7.96
N ARG A 80 9.11 -12.01 6.81
CA ARG A 80 9.85 -12.22 5.55
C ARG A 80 10.60 -10.98 5.08
N VAL A 81 10.03 -9.80 5.29
CA VAL A 81 10.68 -8.52 4.97
C VAL A 81 11.59 -8.07 6.12
N GLY A 82 11.41 -8.59 7.33
CA GLY A 82 12.06 -8.17 8.56
C GLY A 82 11.54 -6.82 9.08
N ILE A 83 10.25 -6.53 8.91
CA ILE A 83 9.56 -5.37 9.50
C ILE A 83 8.31 -5.89 10.21
N ARG A 84 8.04 -5.42 11.42
CA ARG A 84 6.80 -5.73 12.12
C ARG A 84 5.65 -4.88 11.57
N ILE A 85 4.62 -5.52 11.03
CA ILE A 85 3.35 -4.85 10.74
C ILE A 85 2.60 -4.71 12.07
N PHE A 86 2.64 -3.51 12.67
CA PHE A 86 2.12 -3.29 14.02
C PHE A 86 0.61 -3.07 14.04
N ARG A 87 0.07 -2.41 13.00
CA ARG A 87 -1.37 -2.18 12.84
C ARG A 87 -1.79 -2.22 11.37
N TYR A 88 -3.04 -2.63 11.19
CA TYR A 88 -3.75 -2.64 9.91
C TYR A 88 -5.13 -2.01 10.14
N ASP A 89 -5.24 -0.72 9.87
CA ASP A 89 -6.45 0.09 10.06
C ASP A 89 -7.06 0.44 8.69
N PHE A 90 -8.33 0.83 8.62
CA PHE A 90 -8.96 1.24 7.35
C PHE A 90 -9.19 2.76 7.27
N SER A 91 -9.08 3.31 6.06
CA SER A 91 -9.42 4.71 5.80
C SER A 91 -10.94 4.92 5.87
N ASN A 92 -11.36 6.07 6.40
CA ASN A 92 -12.78 6.41 6.50
C ASN A 92 -13.40 6.64 5.11
N PRO A 93 -14.56 6.04 4.77
CA PRO A 93 -15.16 6.14 3.43
C PRO A 93 -15.49 7.57 2.97
N GLN A 94 -15.65 8.50 3.92
CA GLN A 94 -16.18 9.84 3.67
C GLN A 94 -15.09 10.91 3.49
N THR A 95 -13.80 10.58 3.63
CA THR A 95 -12.73 11.59 3.72
C THR A 95 -12.25 12.14 2.36
N GLY A 96 -12.90 11.77 1.25
CA GLY A 96 -12.45 12.15 -0.09
C GLY A 96 -11.11 11.49 -0.48
N GLY A 97 -10.75 11.58 -1.77
CA GLY A 97 -9.57 10.90 -2.31
C GLY A 97 -8.27 11.33 -1.64
N ASP A 98 -7.47 10.35 -1.21
CA ASP A 98 -6.19 10.58 -0.54
C ASP A 98 -5.11 11.06 -1.52
N VAL A 99 -3.95 11.48 -1.00
CA VAL A 99 -2.77 11.83 -1.81
C VAL A 99 -2.39 10.70 -2.78
N CYS A 100 -2.56 9.43 -2.36
CA CYS A 100 -2.37 8.26 -3.22
C CYS A 100 -3.32 8.28 -4.44
N ASP A 101 -4.59 8.64 -4.26
CA ASP A 101 -5.56 8.74 -5.36
C ASP A 101 -5.20 9.84 -6.35
N ARG A 102 -4.75 10.99 -5.87
CA ARG A 102 -4.32 12.10 -6.74
C ARG A 102 -3.13 11.70 -7.61
N ARG A 103 -2.11 11.08 -7.01
CA ARG A 103 -0.94 10.61 -7.76
C ARG A 103 -1.30 9.53 -8.77
N LYS A 104 -2.18 8.59 -8.38
CA LYS A 104 -2.70 7.58 -9.29
C LYS A 104 -3.44 8.21 -10.47
N ALA A 105 -4.32 9.18 -10.21
CA ALA A 105 -5.05 9.89 -11.26
C ALA A 105 -4.13 10.64 -12.22
N THR A 106 -3.11 11.35 -11.70
CA THR A 106 -2.10 12.03 -12.50
C THR A 106 -1.36 11.04 -13.41
N LEU A 107 -0.89 9.91 -12.87
CA LEU A 107 -0.16 8.91 -13.66
C LEU A 107 -1.04 8.24 -14.73
N LYS A 108 -2.28 7.88 -14.40
CA LYS A 108 -3.24 7.39 -15.40
C LYS A 108 -3.45 8.40 -16.54
N SER A 109 -3.57 9.68 -16.19
CA SER A 109 -3.72 10.75 -17.18
C SER A 109 -2.50 10.86 -18.09
N HIS A 110 -1.28 10.75 -17.54
CA HIS A 110 -0.06 10.73 -18.33
C HIS A 110 0.04 9.49 -19.24
N MET A 111 -0.26 8.30 -18.73
CA MET A 111 -0.21 7.06 -19.51
C MET A 111 -1.14 7.12 -20.72
N ARG A 112 -2.37 7.61 -20.55
CA ARG A 112 -3.33 7.79 -21.64
C ARG A 112 -2.88 8.73 -22.76
N ARG A 113 -1.83 9.53 -22.55
CA ARG A 113 -1.26 10.38 -23.61
C ARG A 113 -0.28 9.63 -24.52
N PHE A 114 0.21 8.46 -24.08
CA PHE A 114 1.22 7.66 -24.78
C PHE A 114 0.68 6.31 -25.26
N ILE A 115 -0.61 6.06 -25.08
CA ILE A 115 -1.37 4.91 -25.58
C ILE A 115 -2.37 5.45 -26.60
#